data_AF-A0A958I841-F1
#
_entry.id   AF-A0A958I841-F1
#
_cell.length_a   1.000
_cell.length_b   1.000
_cell.length_c   1.000
_cell.angle_alpha   90.00
_cell.angle_beta   90.00
_cell.angle_gamma   90.00
#
_symmetry.space_group_name_H-M   'P 1'
#
loop_
_entity.id
_entity.type
_entity.pdbx_description
1 polymer ?
#
loop_
_entity_poly.entity_id
_entity_poly.type
_entity_poly.pdbx_seq_one_letter_code
_entity_poly.pdbx_strand_id
1 'polypeptide(L)'
;MEKKQDSIWADQNITVFLSTPLSPFAYKDQEQADVFIIQAKVLEQVGAGLILEVQKTLNQEKKPSLLKVKKIFLPFSKVDYIAM
;
A
#
# COMPACT_ATOMS: atom_id res chain seq x y z
N MET A 1 -0.49 -10.20 -30.52
CA MET A 1 -1.47 -9.71 -29.53
C MET A 1 -1.24 -10.48 -28.25
N GLU A 2 -0.46 -9.93 -27.33
CA GLU A 2 -0.32 -10.52 -25.99
C GLU A 2 -1.66 -10.39 -25.28
N LYS A 3 -2.19 -11.51 -24.77
CA LYS A 3 -3.35 -11.49 -23.89
C LYS A 3 -2.93 -10.74 -22.64
N LYS A 4 -3.46 -9.52 -22.42
CA LYS A 4 -3.43 -8.91 -21.09
C LYS A 4 -4.11 -9.92 -20.16
N GLN A 5 -3.31 -10.54 -19.31
CA GLN A 5 -3.82 -11.41 -18.28
C GLN A 5 -4.55 -10.48 -17.32
N ASP A 6 -5.88 -10.45 -17.41
CA ASP A 6 -6.71 -9.65 -16.50
C ASP A 6 -6.39 -10.12 -15.08
N SER A 7 -5.63 -9.29 -14.36
CA SER A 7 -5.26 -9.59 -12.98
C SER A 7 -6.54 -9.57 -12.16
N ILE A 8 -6.74 -10.63 -11.38
CA ILE A 8 -7.87 -10.72 -10.44
C ILE A 8 -7.92 -9.52 -9.48
N TRP A 9 -6.81 -8.80 -9.31
CA TRP A 9 -6.68 -7.68 -8.39
C TRP A 9 -7.00 -6.32 -9.01
N ALA A 10 -6.99 -6.18 -10.34
CA ALA A 10 -7.10 -4.88 -10.98
C ALA A 10 -8.43 -4.19 -10.60
N ASP A 11 -8.36 -2.87 -10.39
CA ASP A 11 -9.48 -2.01 -10.02
C ASP A 11 -10.17 -2.30 -8.67
N GLN A 12 -9.60 -3.15 -7.82
CA GLN A 12 -10.14 -3.40 -6.47
C GLN A 12 -9.73 -2.35 -5.45
N ASN A 13 -10.64 -1.96 -4.56
CA ASN A 13 -10.28 -1.25 -3.33
C ASN A 13 -9.88 -2.29 -2.29
N ILE A 14 -8.72 -2.11 -1.66
CA ILE A 14 -8.18 -3.05 -0.69
C ILE A 14 -7.66 -2.33 0.55
N THR A 15 -7.64 -3.04 1.67
CA THR A 15 -6.89 -2.67 2.86
C THR A 15 -5.74 -3.64 3.06
N VAL A 16 -4.51 -3.13 2.99
CA VAL A 16 -3.29 -3.91 3.15
C VAL A 16 -2.71 -3.70 4.54
N PHE A 17 -2.42 -4.80 5.22
CA PHE A 17 -1.72 -4.84 6.50
C PHE A 17 -0.28 -5.27 6.24
N LEU A 18 0.67 -4.50 6.77
CA LEU A 18 2.08 -4.68 6.52
C LEU A 18 2.75 -5.45 7.65
N SER A 19 3.61 -6.41 7.28
CA SER A 19 4.43 -7.16 8.24
C SER A 19 5.58 -6.33 8.81
N THR A 20 6.05 -5.34 8.05
CA THR A 20 7.06 -4.36 8.48
C THR A 20 6.53 -2.97 8.17
N PRO A 21 6.58 -2.01 9.10
CA PRO A 21 6.10 -0.68 8.83
C PRO A 21 6.86 -0.02 7.68
N LEU A 22 6.15 0.77 6.88
CA LEU A 22 6.80 1.76 6.03
C LEU A 22 7.05 3.00 6.89
N SER A 23 8.32 3.28 7.16
CA SER A 23 8.70 4.57 7.72
C SER A 23 8.72 5.58 6.58
N PRO A 24 7.86 6.61 6.61
CA PRO A 24 7.96 7.68 5.62
C PRO A 24 9.34 8.35 5.78
N PHE A 25 9.95 8.75 4.67
CA PHE A 25 11.25 9.42 4.70
C PHE A 25 11.18 10.59 5.69
N ALA A 26 12.00 10.53 6.74
CA ALA A 26 12.06 11.54 7.78
C ALA A 26 12.45 12.88 7.16
N TYR A 27 11.46 13.73 6.86
CA TYR A 27 11.70 15.15 6.79
C TYR A 27 12.04 15.58 8.20
N LYS A 28 13.21 16.22 8.37
CA LYS A 28 13.97 16.40 9.62
C LYS A 28 13.21 16.86 10.88
N ASP A 29 11.96 17.26 10.79
CA ASP A 29 11.20 17.89 11.88
C ASP A 29 9.75 17.40 12.00
N GLN A 30 9.39 16.23 11.44
CA GLN A 30 8.05 15.65 11.62
C GLN A 30 8.13 14.26 12.25
N GLU A 31 7.57 14.12 13.45
CA GLU A 31 7.13 12.82 13.98
C GLU A 31 6.06 12.28 13.03
N GLN A 32 6.47 11.48 12.04
CA GLN A 32 5.53 10.77 11.20
C GLN A 32 5.41 9.35 11.74
N ALA A 33 4.18 8.99 12.13
CA ALA A 33 3.88 7.66 12.62
C ALA A 33 4.13 6.62 11.51
N ASP A 34 4.80 5.53 11.87
CA ASP A 34 5.00 4.38 11.01
C ASP A 34 3.69 3.90 10.36
N VAL A 35 3.74 3.61 9.06
CA VAL A 35 2.58 3.09 8.32
C VAL A 35 2.54 1.58 8.45
N PHE A 36 1.47 1.06 9.04
CA PHE A 36 1.19 -0.38 9.11
C PHE A 36 0.01 -0.81 8.24
N ILE A 37 -0.87 0.13 7.90
CA ILE A 37 -2.10 -0.14 7.16
C ILE A 37 -2.20 0.83 5.98
N ILE A 38 -2.46 0.30 4.80
CA ILE A 38 -2.66 1.08 3.57
C ILE A 38 -4.05 0.77 3.03
N GLN A 39 -4.89 1.79 2.89
CA GLN A 39 -6.12 1.70 2.11
C GLN A 39 -5.85 2.27 0.73
N ALA A 40 -6.09 1.48 -0.31
CA ALA A 40 -5.69 1.81 -1.66
C ALA A 40 -6.60 1.17 -2.71
N LYS A 41 -6.57 1.74 -3.92
CA LYS A 41 -7.07 1.08 -5.12
C LYS A 41 -5.92 0.37 -5.82
N VAL A 42 -6.09 -0.89 -6.20
CA VAL A 42 -5.13 -1.60 -7.05
C VAL A 42 -5.25 -1.09 -8.48
N LEU A 43 -4.15 -0.61 -9.01
CA LEU A 43 -4.06 -0.19 -10.41
C LEU A 43 -3.71 -1.38 -11.30
N GLU A 44 -2.74 -2.19 -10.87
CA GLU A 44 -2.29 -3.38 -11.60
C GLU A 44 -1.46 -4.29 -10.68
N GLN A 45 -1.37 -5.58 -11.02
CA GLN A 45 -0.40 -6.49 -10.46
C GLN A 45 0.82 -6.57 -11.38
N VAL A 46 2.02 -6.40 -10.83
CA VAL A 46 3.28 -6.51 -11.57
C VAL A 46 4.18 -7.50 -10.87
N GLY A 47 4.41 -8.65 -11.52
CA GLY A 47 5.21 -9.74 -10.97
C GLY A 47 4.73 -10.18 -9.59
N ALA A 48 5.59 -10.00 -8.58
CA ALA A 48 5.37 -10.39 -7.20
C ALA A 48 4.85 -9.25 -6.29
N GLY A 49 4.14 -8.28 -6.85
CA GLY A 49 3.54 -7.19 -6.07
C GLY A 49 2.42 -6.46 -6.78
N LEU A 50 1.94 -5.41 -6.11
CA LEU A 50 0.83 -4.57 -6.57
C LEU A 50 1.28 -3.13 -6.76
N ILE A 51 0.79 -2.50 -7.82
CA ILE A 51 0.83 -1.05 -7.98
C ILE A 51 -0.47 -0.50 -7.40
N LEU A 52 -0.34 0.35 -6.38
CA LEU A 52 -1.45 0.85 -5.58
C LEU A 52 -1.57 2.36 -5.72
N GLU A 53 -2.80 2.84 -5.90
CA GLU A 53 -3.18 4.23 -5.64
C GLU A 53 -3.60 4.37 -4.17
N VAL A 54 -2.75 5.01 -3.37
CA VAL A 54 -2.93 5.15 -1.92
C VAL A 54 -4.00 6.21 -1.64
N GLN A 55 -5.03 5.82 -0.92
CA GLN A 55 -6.12 6.70 -0.48
C GLN A 55 -5.92 7.14 0.96
N LYS A 56 -5.47 6.22 1.83
CA LYS A 56 -5.24 6.48 3.25
C LYS A 56 -4.13 5.59 3.79
N THR A 57 -3.35 6.12 4.72
CA THR A 57 -2.39 5.33 5.51
C THR A 57 -2.67 5.48 6.99
N LEU A 58 -2.48 4.40 7.74
CA LEU A 58 -2.68 4.38 9.18
C LEU A 58 -1.50 3.71 9.88
N ASN A 59 -1.28 4.09 11.13
CA ASN A 59 -0.39 3.40 12.05
C ASN A 59 -1.05 2.15 12.65
N GLN A 60 -0.35 1.46 13.55
CA GLN A 60 -0.83 0.25 14.21
C GLN A 60 -2.10 0.47 15.06
N GLU A 61 -2.29 1.69 15.59
CA GLU A 61 -3.48 2.09 16.35
C GLU A 61 -4.65 2.55 15.45
N LYS A 62 -4.55 2.36 14.12
CA LYS A 62 -5.52 2.84 13.12
C LYS A 62 -5.69 4.37 13.08
N LYS A 63 -4.73 5.12 13.61
CA LYS A 63 -4.68 6.59 13.47
C LYS A 63 -4.04 6.96 12.13
N PRO A 64 -4.48 8.05 11.46
CA PRO A 64 -3.88 8.49 10.21
C PRO A 64 -2.36 8.67 10.32
N SER A 65 -1.62 8.15 9.34
CA SER A 65 -0.20 8.45 9.14
C SER A 65 -0.05 9.52 8.05
N LEU A 66 1.04 10.29 8.12
CA LEU A 66 1.34 11.43 7.26
C LEU A 66 2.09 11.05 5.97
N LEU A 67 1.93 9.81 5.47
CA LEU A 67 2.53 9.43 4.19
C LEU A 67 1.81 10.14 3.02
N LYS A 68 2.47 11.15 2.44
CA LYS A 68 1.98 11.90 1.27
C LYS A 68 2.39 11.25 -0.06
N VAL A 69 2.18 9.95 -0.21
CA VAL A 69 2.48 9.24 -1.46
C VAL A 69 1.16 8.80 -2.09
N LYS A 70 0.93 9.15 -3.36
CA LYS A 70 -0.30 8.79 -4.10
C LYS A 70 -0.21 7.44 -4.79
N LYS A 71 0.98 7.02 -5.23
CA LYS A 71 1.19 5.78 -5.98
C LYS A 71 2.41 5.05 -5.44
N ILE A 72 2.26 3.77 -5.11
CA ILE A 72 3.36 2.92 -4.61
C ILE A 72 3.39 1.58 -5.34
N PHE A 73 4.57 0.98 -5.41
CA PHE A 73 4.71 -0.46 -5.63
C PHE A 73 4.84 -1.13 -4.27
N LEU A 74 3.99 -2.12 -3.99
CA LEU A 74 4.02 -2.90 -2.76
C LEU A 74 4.32 -4.38 -3.08
N PRO A 75 5.52 -4.86 -2.75
CA PRO A 75 5.87 -6.28 -2.88
C PRO A 75 5.02 -7.14 -1.94
N PHE A 76 4.56 -8.32 -2.39
CA PHE A 76 3.81 -9.24 -1.53
C PHE A 76 4.63 -9.72 -0.32
N SER A 77 5.96 -9.72 -0.40
CA SER A 77 6.84 -10.04 0.75
C SER A 77 6.75 -9.06 1.92
N LYS A 78 6.15 -7.88 1.71
CA LYS A 78 5.89 -6.87 2.75
C LYS A 78 4.45 -6.93 3.29
N VAL A 79 3.60 -7.73 2.66
CA VAL A 79 2.19 -7.86 2.99
C VAL A 79 2.03 -9.00 3.98
N ASP A 80 1.39 -8.70 5.11
CA ASP A 80 0.93 -9.72 6.05
C ASP A 80 -0.46 -10.22 5.65
N TYR A 81 -1.36 -9.29 5.33
CA TYR A 81 -2.75 -9.60 4.98
C TYR A 81 -3.37 -8.54 4.06
N ILE A 82 -4.31 -8.96 3.21
CA ILE A 82 -5.14 -8.09 2.35
C ILE A 82 -6.62 -8.37 2.64
N ALA A 83 -7.36 -7.33 3.00
CA ALA A 83 -8.82 -7.34 3.06
C ALA A 83 -9.42 -6.62 1.84
N MET A 84 -10.54 -7.15 1.33
CA MET A 84 -11.36 -6.57 0.26
C MET A 84 -12.58 -5.87 0.84
#